data_AF-A0A6M3ITQ6-F1
#
_entry.id   AF-A0A6M3ITQ6-F1
#
_cell.length_a   1.000
_cell.length_b   1.000
_cell.length_c   1.000
_cell.angle_alpha   90.00
_cell.angle_beta   90.00
_cell.angle_gamma   90.00
#
_symmetry.space_group_name_H-M   'P 1'
#
loop_
_entity.id
_entity.type
_entity.pdbx_description
1 polymer ?
#
loop_
_entity_poly.entity_id
_entity_poly.type
_entity_poly.pdbx_seq_one_letter_code
_entity_poly.pdbx_strand_id
1 'polypeptide(L)'
;MGLYDRQETLDLKTDKTICIVGCGGIGYWVAKLAAMSGIEEIYLFDPDTIDESNLNRLDLPINVIGRNKAEITKIAVNMIRSNCMVYSFPFKLKNHTFPRTDWLIDCTDKFKSQEDNYKIAKEYGSKYVKAGYNGENFSIHNKIAEWGDADDGYTITPSWVVPAVIVASFTVAKIMKYYDSEIATNIPLLFKEV
;
A
#
# COMPACT_ATOMS: atom_id res chain seq x y z
N MET A 1 -3.27 4.16 -30.10
CA MET A 1 -3.73 4.30 -28.71
C MET A 1 -2.66 3.69 -27.82
N GLY A 2 -1.95 4.52 -27.06
CA GLY A 2 -0.98 4.12 -26.05
C GLY A 2 -1.64 3.55 -24.80
N LEU A 3 -0.80 3.04 -23.89
CA LEU A 3 -1.22 2.29 -22.71
C LEU A 3 -2.13 3.10 -21.76
N TYR A 4 -1.92 4.42 -21.69
CA TYR A 4 -2.60 5.31 -20.73
C TYR A 4 -3.55 6.33 -21.38
N ASP A 5 -3.73 6.30 -22.70
CA ASP A 5 -4.57 7.28 -23.42
C ASP A 5 -6.01 7.34 -22.88
N ARG A 6 -6.57 6.21 -22.44
CA ARG A 6 -7.95 6.15 -21.92
C ARG A 6 -8.14 6.82 -20.55
N GLN A 7 -7.05 7.07 -19.82
CA GLN A 7 -7.08 7.75 -18.52
C GLN A 7 -6.54 9.18 -18.57
N GLU A 8 -6.07 9.64 -19.74
CA GLU A 8 -5.43 10.96 -19.90
C GLU A 8 -6.38 12.10 -19.50
N THR A 9 -7.65 12.01 -19.88
CA THR A 9 -8.66 13.04 -19.56
C THR A 9 -9.10 13.06 -18.10
N LEU A 10 -8.63 12.12 -17.28
CA LEU A 10 -8.96 12.05 -15.86
C LEU A 10 -8.08 12.94 -14.98
N ASP A 11 -7.07 13.61 -15.55
CA ASP A 11 -6.18 14.56 -14.84
C ASP A 11 -5.57 13.93 -13.58
N LEU A 12 -4.88 12.80 -13.76
CA LEU A 12 -4.14 12.14 -12.70
C LEU A 12 -2.79 12.85 -12.47
N LYS A 13 -2.38 12.97 -11.21
CA LYS A 13 -1.15 13.64 -10.79
C LYS A 13 0.10 13.01 -11.39
N THR A 14 1.14 13.85 -11.45
CA THR A 14 2.44 13.55 -12.05
C THR A 14 3.48 12.99 -11.07
N ASP A 15 3.19 12.88 -9.77
CA ASP A 15 4.11 12.19 -8.83
C ASP A 15 4.38 10.78 -9.36
N LYS A 16 5.64 10.38 -9.52
CA LYS A 16 6.03 9.16 -10.24
C LYS A 16 6.71 8.12 -9.36
N THR A 17 7.13 8.50 -8.16
CA THR A 17 7.94 7.65 -7.29
C THR A 17 7.24 7.40 -5.95
N ILE A 18 7.13 6.13 -5.56
CA ILE A 18 6.50 5.74 -4.29
C ILE A 18 7.35 4.75 -3.52
N CYS A 19 7.30 4.84 -2.19
CA CYS A 19 7.85 3.86 -1.27
C CYS A 19 6.71 3.23 -0.48
N ILE A 20 6.57 1.91 -0.53
CA ILE A 20 5.53 1.16 0.17
C ILE A 20 6.20 0.38 1.31
N VAL A 21 5.70 0.59 2.53
CA VAL A 21 6.17 -0.14 3.73
C VAL A 21 5.07 -1.12 4.16
N GLY A 22 5.36 -2.41 4.05
CA GLY A 22 4.42 -3.51 4.26
C GLY A 22 3.76 -3.96 2.95
N CYS A 23 4.14 -5.14 2.48
CA CYS A 23 3.65 -5.83 1.29
C CYS A 23 2.64 -6.95 1.65
N GLY A 24 1.84 -6.72 2.70
CA GLY A 24 0.70 -7.56 3.07
C GLY A 24 -0.51 -7.31 2.17
N GLY A 25 -1.72 -7.46 2.72
CA GLY A 25 -2.96 -7.29 1.96
C GLY A 25 -3.06 -5.94 1.24
N ILE A 26 -2.71 -4.83 1.89
CA ILE A 26 -2.85 -3.49 1.28
C ILE A 26 -1.70 -3.22 0.30
N GLY A 27 -0.44 -3.25 0.78
CA GLY A 27 0.70 -2.80 -0.01
C GLY A 27 0.95 -3.61 -1.27
N TYR A 28 0.64 -4.92 -1.26
CA TYR A 28 0.69 -5.76 -2.46
C TYR A 28 -0.23 -5.23 -3.56
N TRP A 29 -1.49 -4.92 -3.22
CA TRP A 29 -2.46 -4.36 -4.18
C TRP A 29 -2.12 -2.92 -4.54
N VAL A 30 -1.67 -2.09 -3.60
CA VAL A 30 -1.23 -0.72 -3.90
C VAL A 30 -0.13 -0.73 -4.95
N ALA A 31 0.90 -1.59 -4.81
CA ALA A 31 2.01 -1.66 -5.76
C ALA A 31 1.53 -1.97 -7.19
N LYS A 32 0.64 -2.97 -7.33
CA LYS A 32 0.08 -3.37 -8.63
C LYS A 32 -0.79 -2.28 -9.24
N LEU A 33 -1.72 -1.72 -8.44
CA LEU A 33 -2.65 -0.69 -8.89
C LEU A 33 -1.90 0.60 -9.24
N ALA A 34 -0.93 1.02 -8.44
CA ALA A 34 -0.09 2.19 -8.70
C ALA A 34 0.69 2.05 -10.02
N ALA A 35 1.33 0.91 -10.26
CA ALA A 35 2.00 0.65 -11.54
C ALA A 35 1.01 0.69 -12.71
N MET A 36 -0.19 0.13 -12.54
CA MET A 36 -1.25 0.19 -13.56
C MET A 36 -1.76 1.61 -13.83
N SER A 37 -1.69 2.51 -12.84
CA SER A 37 -2.07 3.91 -12.93
C SER A 37 -0.97 4.83 -13.49
N GLY A 38 0.24 4.31 -13.75
CA GLY A 38 1.33 5.06 -14.36
C GLY A 38 2.36 5.63 -13.38
N ILE A 39 2.46 5.04 -12.18
CA ILE A 39 3.66 5.18 -11.34
C ILE A 39 4.82 4.45 -12.01
N GLU A 40 5.96 5.11 -12.08
CA GLU A 40 7.13 4.66 -12.83
C GLU A 40 8.14 3.95 -11.94
N GLU A 41 8.19 4.31 -10.65
CA GLU A 41 9.18 3.78 -9.71
C GLU A 41 8.56 3.42 -8.35
N ILE A 42 8.80 2.18 -7.91
CA ILE A 42 8.24 1.62 -6.68
C ILE A 42 9.34 0.99 -5.84
N TYR A 43 9.46 1.43 -4.59
CA TYR A 43 10.33 0.86 -3.57
C TYR A 43 9.49 0.09 -2.56
N LEU A 44 9.81 -1.17 -2.31
CA LEU A 44 9.03 -2.10 -1.49
C LEU A 44 9.84 -2.56 -0.28
N PHE A 45 9.36 -2.31 0.93
CA PHE A 45 9.98 -2.78 2.17
C PHE A 45 9.05 -3.73 2.90
N ASP A 46 9.48 -4.99 3.07
CA ASP A 46 8.77 -5.97 3.89
C ASP A 46 9.74 -7.05 4.39
N PRO A 47 9.90 -7.24 5.72
CA PRO A 47 10.76 -8.28 6.27
C PRO A 47 10.13 -9.69 6.24
N ASP A 48 8.83 -9.82 6.02
CA ASP A 48 8.12 -11.09 6.15
C ASP A 48 8.14 -11.93 4.86
N THR A 49 7.82 -13.21 5.02
CA THR A 49 7.57 -14.14 3.92
C THR A 49 6.09 -14.40 3.70
N ILE A 50 5.73 -14.92 2.53
CA ILE A 50 4.37 -15.37 2.22
C ILE A 50 4.02 -16.58 3.09
N ASP A 51 2.89 -16.49 3.77
CA ASP A 51 2.25 -17.58 4.51
C ASP A 51 0.96 -18.04 3.81
N GLU A 52 0.52 -19.27 4.04
CA GLU A 52 -0.72 -19.82 3.46
C GLU A 52 -1.93 -18.94 3.78
N SER A 53 -2.01 -18.41 5.00
CA SER A 53 -3.07 -17.48 5.43
C SER A 53 -3.11 -16.19 4.62
N ASN A 54 -2.07 -15.86 3.84
CA ASN A 54 -2.02 -14.66 3.01
C ASN A 54 -2.72 -14.87 1.66
N LEU A 55 -2.86 -16.12 1.20
CA LEU A 55 -3.43 -16.45 -0.11
C LEU A 55 -4.93 -16.14 -0.21
N ASN A 56 -5.60 -15.89 0.91
CA ASN A 56 -7.00 -15.45 0.93
C ASN A 56 -7.21 -13.99 0.47
N ARG A 57 -6.12 -13.22 0.32
CA ARG A 57 -6.15 -11.79 -0.03
C ARG A 57 -5.05 -11.33 -0.97
N LEU A 58 -4.11 -12.21 -1.32
CA LEU A 58 -3.09 -12.00 -2.34
C LEU A 58 -3.37 -12.97 -3.49
N ASP A 59 -3.44 -12.49 -4.74
CA ASP A 59 -3.67 -13.33 -5.92
C ASP A 59 -2.41 -14.09 -6.34
N LEU A 60 -1.89 -14.90 -5.41
CA LEU A 60 -0.63 -15.61 -5.52
C LEU A 60 -0.84 -17.14 -5.50
N PRO A 61 -0.05 -17.89 -6.28
CA PRO A 61 -0.09 -19.35 -6.25
C PRO A 61 0.57 -19.93 -4.99
N ILE A 62 0.17 -21.14 -4.57
CA ILE A 62 0.67 -21.79 -3.35
C ILE A 62 2.19 -22.02 -3.34
N ASN A 63 2.82 -22.14 -4.51
CA ASN A 63 4.26 -22.41 -4.63
C ASN A 63 5.16 -21.22 -4.26
N VAL A 64 4.60 -20.03 -3.95
CA VAL A 64 5.38 -18.89 -3.46
C VAL A 64 5.45 -18.79 -1.94
N ILE A 65 4.80 -19.69 -1.20
CA ILE A 65 4.90 -19.76 0.26
C ILE A 65 6.37 -19.86 0.68
N GLY A 66 6.75 -19.12 1.73
CA GLY A 66 8.12 -19.03 2.24
C GLY A 66 9.02 -18.03 1.51
N ARG A 67 8.58 -17.45 0.38
CA ARG A 67 9.32 -16.38 -0.32
C ARG A 67 9.02 -15.01 0.29
N ASN A 68 9.96 -14.08 0.23
CA ASN A 68 9.78 -12.74 0.81
C ASN A 68 8.65 -11.95 0.10
N LYS A 69 7.83 -11.24 0.89
CA LYS A 69 6.66 -10.50 0.38
C LYS A 69 7.04 -9.36 -0.57
N ALA A 70 8.10 -8.61 -0.28
CA ALA A 70 8.53 -7.50 -1.15
C ALA A 70 9.06 -8.03 -2.49
N GLU A 71 9.82 -9.12 -2.49
CA GLU A 71 10.32 -9.76 -3.71
C GLU A 71 9.20 -10.33 -4.57
N ILE A 72 8.20 -11.00 -3.95
CA ILE A 72 7.03 -11.51 -4.67
C ILE A 72 6.19 -10.38 -5.26
N THR A 73 5.98 -9.31 -4.49
CA THR A 73 5.27 -8.12 -4.96
C THR A 73 5.97 -7.52 -6.17
N LYS A 74 7.31 -7.41 -6.15
CA LYS A 74 8.09 -6.97 -7.31
C LYS A 74 7.84 -7.83 -8.55
N ILE A 75 7.85 -9.15 -8.41
CA ILE A 75 7.57 -10.07 -9.53
C ILE A 75 6.15 -9.84 -10.06
N ALA A 76 5.16 -9.74 -9.18
CA ALA A 76 3.76 -9.51 -9.56
C ALA A 76 3.57 -8.18 -10.30
N VAL A 77 4.21 -7.10 -9.85
CA VAL A 77 4.16 -5.80 -10.56
C VAL A 77 4.80 -5.91 -11.93
N ASN A 78 6.01 -6.48 -12.03
CA ASN A 78 6.75 -6.59 -13.29
C ASN A 78 6.04 -7.46 -14.33
N MET A 79 5.24 -8.44 -13.90
CA MET A 79 4.38 -9.23 -14.80
C MET A 79 3.26 -8.40 -15.45
N ILE A 80 2.77 -7.37 -14.75
CA ILE A 80 1.65 -6.52 -15.23
C ILE A 80 2.17 -5.28 -15.95
N ARG A 81 3.29 -4.72 -15.49
CA ARG A 81 3.92 -3.48 -16.00
C ARG A 81 5.43 -3.63 -16.02
N SER A 82 5.96 -4.19 -17.09
CA SER A 82 7.41 -4.39 -17.28
C SER A 82 8.23 -3.09 -17.33
N ASN A 83 7.59 -1.96 -17.65
CA ASN A 83 8.24 -0.65 -17.70
C ASN A 83 8.30 0.05 -16.33
N CYS A 84 7.67 -0.51 -15.29
CA CYS A 84 7.75 0.03 -13.93
C CYS A 84 9.06 -0.45 -13.28
N MET A 85 9.86 0.47 -12.75
CA MET A 85 11.07 0.16 -12.01
C MET A 85 10.69 -0.22 -10.58
N VAL A 86 10.95 -1.47 -10.20
CA VAL A 86 10.59 -1.96 -8.87
C VAL A 86 11.80 -2.46 -8.11
N TYR A 87 12.00 -1.92 -6.91
CA TYR A 87 13.06 -2.30 -5.97
C TYR A 87 12.44 -2.96 -4.74
N SER A 88 12.95 -4.13 -4.36
CA SER A 88 12.45 -4.91 -3.23
C SER A 88 13.53 -5.03 -2.16
N PHE A 89 13.18 -4.71 -0.92
CA PHE A 89 14.05 -4.75 0.24
C PHE A 89 13.43 -5.70 1.27
N PRO A 90 14.00 -6.91 1.46
CA PRO A 90 13.47 -7.93 2.35
C PRO A 90 13.79 -7.63 3.83
N PHE A 91 13.64 -6.36 4.24
CA PHE A 91 13.93 -5.88 5.58
C PHE A 91 13.08 -4.64 5.90
N LYS A 92 13.02 -4.28 7.19
CA LYS A 92 12.27 -3.12 7.67
C LYS A 92 12.91 -1.83 7.17
N LEU A 93 12.09 -0.87 6.74
CA LEU A 93 12.56 0.47 6.42
C LEU A 93 13.29 1.09 7.61
N LYS A 94 14.46 1.68 7.32
CA LYS A 94 15.25 2.53 8.21
C LYS A 94 15.58 3.83 7.50
N ASN A 95 15.89 4.87 8.29
CA ASN A 95 16.23 6.19 7.78
C ASN A 95 17.29 6.12 6.66
N HIS A 96 18.44 5.50 6.94
CA HIS A 96 19.56 5.40 5.98
C HIS A 96 19.29 4.52 4.74
N THR A 97 18.15 3.82 4.72
CA THR A 97 17.74 2.97 3.57
C THR A 97 16.66 3.62 2.73
N PHE A 98 16.13 4.78 3.14
CA PHE A 98 15.04 5.43 2.45
C PHE A 98 15.55 6.10 1.16
N PRO A 99 14.98 5.75 -0.01
CA PRO A 99 15.46 6.23 -1.31
C PRO A 99 14.98 7.64 -1.68
N ARG A 100 14.18 8.29 -0.81
CA ARG A 100 13.46 9.55 -1.05
C ARG A 100 12.53 9.48 -2.27
N THR A 101 11.24 9.39 -1.99
CA THR A 101 10.17 9.28 -3.01
C THR A 101 9.16 10.42 -2.87
N ASP A 102 8.29 10.60 -3.86
CA ASP A 102 7.20 11.59 -3.77
C ASP A 102 6.24 11.22 -2.63
N TRP A 103 5.98 9.92 -2.47
CA TRP A 103 5.12 9.37 -1.42
C TRP A 103 5.80 8.24 -0.64
N LEU A 104 5.60 8.23 0.67
CA LEU A 104 5.72 7.06 1.54
C LEU A 104 4.30 6.58 1.88
N ILE A 105 3.99 5.34 1.47
CA ILE A 105 2.72 4.66 1.71
C ILE A 105 2.95 3.64 2.82
N ASP A 106 2.40 3.91 4.00
CA ASP A 106 2.49 3.04 5.16
C ASP A 106 1.29 2.08 5.20
N CYS A 107 1.58 0.81 4.97
CA CYS A 107 0.64 -0.30 5.03
C CYS A 107 0.91 -1.22 6.25
N THR A 108 1.63 -0.73 7.26
CA THR A 108 1.96 -1.48 8.48
C THR A 108 0.83 -1.41 9.50
N ASP A 109 0.78 -2.38 10.40
CA ASP A 109 -0.22 -2.52 11.46
C ASP A 109 0.29 -1.93 12.79
N LYS A 110 1.59 -1.99 13.06
CA LYS A 110 2.17 -1.58 14.35
C LYS A 110 2.35 -0.07 14.46
N PHE A 111 1.72 0.55 15.45
CA PHE A 111 1.84 1.98 15.75
C PHE A 111 3.30 2.47 15.79
N LYS A 112 4.20 1.71 16.44
CA LYS A 112 5.61 2.07 16.50
C LYS A 112 6.29 2.14 15.12
N SER A 113 5.89 1.28 14.19
CA SER A 113 6.39 1.32 12.81
C SER A 113 5.85 2.55 12.08
N GLN A 114 4.58 2.90 12.31
CA GLN A 114 3.94 4.09 11.74
C GLN A 114 4.66 5.38 12.17
N GLU A 115 4.98 5.51 13.46
CA GLU A 115 5.74 6.67 13.95
C GLU A 115 7.12 6.80 13.28
N ASP A 116 7.85 5.70 13.18
CA ASP A 116 9.20 5.69 12.61
C ASP A 116 9.15 6.01 11.11
N ASN A 117 8.20 5.42 10.37
CA ASN A 117 7.98 5.69 8.95
C ASN A 117 7.56 7.14 8.69
N TYR A 118 6.65 7.69 9.51
CA TYR A 118 6.21 9.08 9.41
C TYR A 118 7.35 10.06 9.62
N LYS A 119 8.22 9.80 10.62
CA LYS A 119 9.43 10.61 10.86
C LYS A 119 10.37 10.58 9.67
N ILE A 120 10.62 9.40 9.09
CA ILE A 120 11.46 9.24 7.89
C ILE A 120 10.87 10.03 6.72
N ALA A 121 9.57 9.89 6.43
CA ALA A 121 8.93 10.64 5.35
C ALA A 121 9.12 12.15 5.52
N LYS A 122 8.86 12.66 6.73
CA LYS A 122 8.98 14.08 7.04
C LYS A 122 10.42 14.60 6.89
N GLU A 123 11.40 13.83 7.35
CA GLU A 123 12.82 14.20 7.29
C GLU A 123 13.32 14.35 5.85
N TYR A 124 12.85 13.49 4.94
CA TYR A 124 13.25 13.50 3.53
C TYR A 124 12.31 14.32 2.63
N GLY A 125 11.28 14.95 3.20
CA GLY A 125 10.33 15.79 2.48
C GLY A 125 9.34 15.01 1.60
N SER A 126 9.15 13.72 1.87
CA SER A 126 8.17 12.88 1.18
C SER A 126 6.77 13.09 1.76
N LYS A 127 5.74 13.07 0.90
CA LYS A 127 4.35 13.02 1.37
C LYS A 127 4.11 11.67 2.04
N TYR A 128 3.22 11.62 3.02
CA TYR A 128 2.94 10.41 3.78
C TYR A 128 1.47 10.05 3.65
N VAL A 129 1.17 8.76 3.51
CA VAL A 129 -0.18 8.23 3.64
C VAL A 129 -0.17 6.94 4.45
N LYS A 130 -0.97 6.87 5.52
CA LYS A 130 -1.28 5.64 6.24
C LYS A 130 -2.53 5.02 5.65
N ALA A 131 -2.46 3.75 5.28
CA ALA A 131 -3.61 2.96 4.83
C ALA A 131 -3.77 1.74 5.74
N GLY A 132 -4.98 1.49 6.26
CA GLY A 132 -5.25 0.39 7.20
C GLY A 132 -6.70 -0.06 7.17
N TYR A 133 -6.95 -1.31 7.58
CA TYR A 133 -8.30 -1.81 7.85
C TYR A 133 -8.30 -2.79 9.03
N ASN A 134 -9.47 -2.91 9.65
CA ASN A 134 -9.80 -3.90 10.67
C ASN A 134 -11.18 -4.49 10.37
N GLY A 135 -11.20 -5.74 9.90
CA GLY A 135 -12.40 -6.35 9.33
C GLY A 135 -12.86 -5.57 8.10
N GLU A 136 -14.01 -4.91 8.22
CA GLU A 136 -14.60 -4.08 7.16
C GLU A 136 -14.47 -2.58 7.43
N ASN A 137 -13.96 -2.17 8.59
CA ASN A 137 -13.64 -0.77 8.90
C ASN A 137 -12.29 -0.44 8.31
N PHE A 138 -12.14 0.74 7.70
CA PHE A 138 -10.87 1.16 7.13
C PHE A 138 -10.66 2.65 7.19
N SER A 139 -9.39 3.03 7.13
CA SER A 139 -8.97 4.42 7.16
C SER A 139 -7.76 4.68 6.27
N ILE A 140 -7.72 5.88 5.70
CA ILE A 140 -6.64 6.35 4.81
C ILE A 140 -6.37 7.82 5.14
N HIS A 141 -5.17 8.09 5.65
CA HIS A 141 -4.84 9.39 6.23
C HIS A 141 -3.46 9.92 5.86
N ASN A 142 -3.30 11.25 5.76
CA ASN A 142 -1.98 11.89 5.59
C ASN A 142 -1.14 11.98 6.89
N LYS A 143 -1.61 11.34 7.95
CA LYS A 143 -1.00 11.30 9.28
C LYS A 143 -1.01 9.88 9.83
N ILE A 144 -0.28 9.64 10.91
CA ILE A 144 -0.35 8.38 11.65
C ILE A 144 -1.80 8.11 12.11
N ALA A 145 -2.15 6.83 12.31
CA ALA A 145 -3.49 6.51 12.80
C ALA A 145 -3.72 7.16 14.17
N GLU A 146 -4.81 7.91 14.32
CA GLU A 146 -5.10 8.64 15.56
C GLU A 146 -6.01 7.86 16.54
N TRP A 147 -6.69 6.76 16.15
CA TRP A 147 -7.53 5.96 17.06
C TRP A 147 -7.72 4.51 16.57
N GLY A 148 -7.61 3.52 17.48
CA GLY A 148 -8.25 2.19 17.33
C GLY A 148 -7.37 0.94 17.14
N ASP A 149 -6.04 1.06 17.06
CA ASP A 149 -5.17 -0.10 16.83
C ASP A 149 -4.66 -0.68 18.17
N ALA A 150 -5.42 -1.66 18.68
CA ALA A 150 -5.08 -2.67 19.67
C ALA A 150 -4.01 -2.33 20.73
N ASP A 151 -4.43 -2.32 22.01
CA ASP A 151 -3.54 -2.71 23.10
C ASP A 151 -2.74 -3.94 22.66
N ASP A 152 -1.41 -3.88 22.80
CA ASP A 152 -0.45 -4.91 22.40
C ASP A 152 -1.01 -6.33 22.62
N GLY A 153 -1.46 -6.93 21.53
CA GLY A 153 -2.11 -8.23 21.53
C GLY A 153 -2.44 -8.61 20.10
N TYR A 154 -1.84 -9.70 19.62
CA TYR A 154 -2.24 -10.34 18.36
C TYR A 154 -3.68 -10.84 18.49
N THR A 155 -4.64 -9.94 18.32
CA THR A 155 -6.00 -10.34 17.98
C THR A 155 -5.94 -10.60 16.48
N ILE A 156 -6.20 -11.83 16.05
CA ILE A 156 -6.34 -12.13 14.62
C ILE A 156 -7.47 -11.25 14.10
N THR A 157 -7.11 -10.14 13.48
CA THR A 157 -8.07 -9.23 12.87
C THR A 157 -8.63 -9.91 11.63
N PRO A 158 -9.96 -10.08 11.52
CA PRO A 158 -10.58 -10.65 10.34
C PRO A 158 -10.09 -9.91 9.09
N SER A 159 -9.64 -10.68 8.09
CA SER A 159 -9.04 -10.13 6.89
C SER A 159 -9.38 -11.00 5.70
N TRP A 160 -9.80 -10.36 4.61
CA TRP A 160 -10.07 -11.00 3.33
C TRP A 160 -9.81 -10.01 2.19
N VAL A 161 -9.90 -10.48 0.95
CA VAL A 161 -9.50 -9.72 -0.23
C VAL A 161 -10.23 -8.38 -0.42
N VAL A 162 -11.52 -8.29 -0.09
CA VAL A 162 -12.33 -7.10 -0.41
C VAL A 162 -11.86 -5.83 0.31
N PRO A 163 -11.77 -5.77 1.65
CA PRO A 163 -11.24 -4.58 2.34
C PRO A 163 -9.80 -4.26 1.90
N ALA A 164 -8.97 -5.27 1.68
CA ALA A 164 -7.59 -5.06 1.22
C ALA A 164 -7.54 -4.34 -0.14
N VAL A 165 -8.34 -4.78 -1.12
CA VAL A 165 -8.39 -4.19 -2.46
C VAL A 165 -9.09 -2.83 -2.46
N ILE A 166 -10.15 -2.64 -1.69
CA ILE A 166 -10.84 -1.34 -1.55
C ILE A 166 -9.88 -0.29 -1.00
N VAL A 167 -9.19 -0.61 0.10
CA VAL A 167 -8.24 0.31 0.73
C VAL A 167 -7.08 0.62 -0.21
N ALA A 168 -6.54 -0.38 -0.91
CA ALA A 168 -5.50 -0.16 -1.89
C ALA A 168 -5.97 0.75 -3.05
N SER A 169 -7.18 0.53 -3.55
CA SER A 169 -7.77 1.32 -4.63
C SER A 169 -7.96 2.79 -4.22
N PHE A 170 -8.53 3.04 -3.04
CA PHE A 170 -8.67 4.39 -2.52
C PHE A 170 -7.32 5.04 -2.19
N THR A 171 -6.33 4.27 -1.74
CA THR A 171 -4.97 4.78 -1.50
C THR A 171 -4.33 5.27 -2.80
N VAL A 172 -4.45 4.49 -3.89
CA VAL A 172 -3.98 4.92 -5.21
C VAL A 172 -4.77 6.14 -5.69
N ALA A 173 -6.09 6.18 -5.53
CA ALA A 173 -6.89 7.35 -5.89
C ALA A 173 -6.47 8.61 -5.12
N LYS A 174 -6.14 8.48 -3.82
CA LYS A 174 -5.64 9.57 -2.98
C LYS A 174 -4.31 10.11 -3.50
N ILE A 175 -3.30 9.27 -3.67
CA ILE A 175 -1.98 9.75 -4.13
C ILE A 175 -2.02 10.30 -5.57
N MET A 176 -2.88 9.73 -6.42
CA MET A 176 -2.98 10.14 -7.82
C MET A 176 -3.90 11.34 -8.05
N LYS A 177 -4.83 11.67 -7.15
CA LYS A 177 -5.80 12.75 -7.41
C LYS A 177 -6.33 13.43 -6.16
N TYR A 178 -6.76 12.66 -5.18
CA TYR A 178 -7.49 13.15 -4.00
C TYR A 178 -6.59 13.33 -2.77
N TYR A 179 -5.39 13.86 -2.96
CA TYR A 179 -4.32 13.86 -1.96
C TYR A 179 -4.69 14.55 -0.64
N ASP A 180 -5.54 15.58 -0.67
CA ASP A 180 -6.02 16.30 0.52
C ASP A 180 -7.24 15.63 1.19
N SER A 181 -7.81 14.59 0.58
CA SER A 181 -9.01 13.90 1.08
C SER A 181 -8.68 12.78 2.05
N GLU A 182 -9.35 12.75 3.19
CA GLU A 182 -9.16 11.75 4.24
C GLU A 182 -10.35 10.79 4.25
N ILE A 183 -10.13 9.50 4.53
CA ILE A 183 -11.20 8.50 4.54
C ILE A 183 -11.17 7.75 5.87
N ALA A 184 -12.32 7.63 6.52
CA ALA A 184 -12.56 6.72 7.63
C ALA A 184 -14.01 6.24 7.54
N THR A 185 -14.23 4.97 7.24
CA THR A 185 -15.58 4.40 7.03
C THR A 185 -15.57 2.88 7.17
N ASN A 186 -16.68 2.22 6.85
CA ASN A 186 -16.75 0.77 6.70
C ASN A 186 -17.45 0.37 5.40
N ILE A 187 -17.15 -0.84 4.92
CA ILE A 187 -17.70 -1.36 3.65
C ILE A 187 -19.24 -1.37 3.62
N PRO A 188 -19.96 -1.83 4.67
CA PRO A 188 -21.43 -1.81 4.66
C PRO A 188 -22.05 -0.44 4.41
N LEU A 189 -21.41 0.66 4.82
CA LEU A 189 -21.90 2.02 4.55
C LEU A 189 -21.84 2.39 3.07
N LEU A 190 -20.92 1.79 2.29
CA LEU A 190 -20.80 2.04 0.85
C LEU A 190 -21.99 1.51 0.04
N PHE A 191 -22.79 0.60 0.61
CA PHE A 191 -23.98 0.03 -0.04
C PHE A 191 -25.29 0.73 0.36
N LYS A 192 -25.25 1.72 1.26
CA LYS A 192 -26.45 2.38 1.80
C LYS A 192 -26.91 3.58 0.98
N GLU A 193 -26.20 3.95 -0.07
CA GLU A 193 -26.58 5.02 -0.98
C GLU A 193 -27.09 4.42 -2.30
N VAL A 194 -28.41 4.27 -2.40
CA VAL A 194 -29.15 4.05 -3.65
C VAL A 194 -30.15 5.17 -3.83
#